data_AF-A0AA42GM70-F1
#
_entry.id   AF-A0AA42GM70-F1
#
_cell.length_a   1.000
_cell.length_b   1.000
_cell.length_c   1.000
_cell.angle_alpha   90.00
_cell.angle_beta   90.00
_cell.angle_gamma   90.00
#
_symmetry.space_group_name_H-M   'P 1'
#
loop_
_entity.id
_entity.type
_entity.pdbx_description
1 polymer ?
#
loop_
_entity_poly.entity_id
_entity_poly.type
_entity_poly.pdbx_seq_one_letter_code
_entity_poly.pdbx_strand_id
1 'polypeptide(L)'
;MNTLPLAAALLVMGSAHAASLPKFEVTCPTDLAVRADAGGPVFINDKQAILSKFSEQYYEARAEGVTISISLDGKGTPTISYTGKQGANGVCEKQEEQAPAEPAAETETQPQS
;
A
#
# COMPACT_ATOMS: atom_id res chain seq x y z
N MET A 1 -7.97 -53.83 -29.73
CA MET A 1 -6.96 -52.76 -29.77
C MET A 1 -7.71 -51.44 -29.71
N ASN A 2 -7.84 -50.80 -28.55
CA ASN A 2 -8.54 -49.50 -28.46
C ASN A 2 -7.66 -48.52 -27.69
N THR A 3 -7.10 -47.57 -28.43
CA THR A 3 -6.22 -46.52 -27.93
C THR A 3 -7.04 -45.37 -27.36
N LEU A 4 -6.75 -45.03 -26.10
CA LEU A 4 -7.21 -43.83 -25.38
C LEU A 4 -6.79 -42.54 -26.10
N PRO A 5 -7.51 -41.43 -25.85
CA PRO A 5 -6.80 -40.20 -25.50
C PRO A 5 -7.28 -39.71 -24.14
N LEU A 6 -6.38 -39.80 -23.16
CA LEU A 6 -6.49 -39.17 -21.85
C LEU A 6 -6.33 -37.66 -22.06
N ALA A 7 -7.43 -36.90 -22.01
CA ALA A 7 -7.39 -35.45 -22.08
C ALA A 7 -6.79 -34.89 -20.79
N ALA A 8 -5.51 -34.53 -20.80
CA ALA A 8 -4.84 -33.84 -19.70
C ALA A 8 -5.30 -32.37 -19.69
N ALA A 9 -6.24 -32.04 -18.80
CA ALA A 9 -6.60 -30.66 -18.51
C ALA A 9 -5.46 -29.99 -17.72
N LEU A 10 -4.64 -29.17 -18.41
CA LEU A 10 -3.63 -28.32 -17.81
C LEU A 10 -4.33 -27.16 -17.08
N LEU A 11 -4.38 -27.21 -15.75
CA LEU A 11 -4.75 -26.07 -14.91
C LEU A 11 -3.66 -24.99 -15.05
N VAL A 12 -3.97 -23.92 -15.78
CA VAL A 12 -3.16 -22.71 -15.79
C VAL A 12 -3.28 -22.06 -14.41
N MET A 13 -2.28 -22.30 -13.56
CA MET A 13 -2.10 -21.56 -12.31
C MET A 13 -1.72 -20.13 -12.70
N GLY A 14 -2.66 -19.19 -12.56
CA GLY A 14 -2.42 -17.77 -12.80
C GLY A 14 -1.27 -17.29 -11.91
N SER A 15 -0.17 -16.85 -12.52
CA SER A 15 0.87 -16.13 -11.81
C SER A 15 0.31 -14.77 -11.42
N ALA A 16 -0.07 -14.61 -10.15
CA ALA A 16 -0.23 -13.29 -9.59
C ALA A 16 1.15 -12.61 -9.68
N HIS A 17 1.35 -11.78 -10.71
CA HIS A 17 2.47 -10.85 -10.74
C HIS A 17 2.29 -9.98 -9.51
N ALA A 18 3.08 -10.22 -8.47
CA ALA A 18 3.10 -9.37 -7.30
C ALA A 18 3.41 -7.97 -7.80
N ALA A 19 2.40 -7.11 -7.73
CA ALA A 19 2.51 -5.75 -8.16
C ALA A 19 3.64 -5.10 -7.36
N SER A 20 4.42 -4.29 -8.05
CA SER A 20 5.24 -3.25 -7.44
C SER A 20 4.50 -2.60 -6.25
N LEU A 21 5.22 -2.22 -5.19
CA LEU A 21 4.66 -1.64 -3.96
C LEU A 21 3.44 -0.74 -4.24
N PRO A 22 2.24 -1.06 -3.71
CA PRO A 22 1.04 -0.28 -3.99
C PRO A 22 1.14 1.12 -3.40
N LYS A 23 0.41 2.08 -3.98
CA LYS A 23 0.23 3.39 -3.37
C LYS A 23 -0.57 3.23 -2.08
N PHE A 24 -0.15 3.88 -1.00
CA PHE A 24 -0.91 3.98 0.24
C PHE A 24 -0.54 5.22 1.05
N GLU A 25 -1.43 5.63 1.94
CA GLU A 25 -1.20 6.68 2.93
C GLU A 25 -1.82 6.22 4.26
N VAL A 26 -1.03 6.22 5.32
CA VAL A 26 -1.40 5.72 6.65
C VAL A 26 -0.78 6.58 7.75
N THR A 27 -1.37 6.53 8.94
CA THR A 27 -0.78 7.11 10.14
C THR A 27 -0.41 5.99 11.10
N CYS A 28 0.86 5.91 11.47
CA CYS A 28 1.32 5.01 12.52
C CYS A 28 1.21 5.71 13.88
N PRO A 29 1.14 4.95 15.00
CA PRO A 29 1.20 5.53 16.33
C PRO A 29 2.36 6.51 16.50
N THR A 30 2.21 7.46 17.43
CA THR A 30 3.07 8.64 17.57
C THR A 30 2.97 9.62 16.40
N ASP A 31 1.81 9.67 15.73
CA ASP A 31 1.47 10.61 14.66
C ASP A 31 2.45 10.58 13.48
N LEU A 32 2.96 9.40 13.14
CA LEU A 32 3.90 9.22 12.03
C LEU A 32 3.13 9.07 10.72
N ALA A 33 3.18 10.08 9.86
CA ALA A 33 2.61 10.02 8.52
C ALA A 33 3.49 9.17 7.60
N VAL A 34 2.92 8.14 6.99
CA VAL A 34 3.63 7.26 6.05
C VAL A 34 2.89 7.20 4.73
N ARG A 35 3.58 7.55 3.65
CA ARG A 35 3.03 7.52 2.29
C ARG A 35 3.94 6.73 1.38
N ALA A 36 3.37 5.87 0.55
CA ALA A 36 4.07 5.26 -0.58
C ALA A 36 3.41 5.68 -1.88
N ASP A 37 4.21 6.06 -2.87
CA ASP A 37 3.75 6.19 -4.24
C ASP A 37 3.76 4.83 -4.95
N ALA A 38 3.01 4.71 -6.04
CA ALA A 38 2.96 3.49 -6.83
C ALA A 38 4.37 3.11 -7.32
N GLY A 39 4.85 1.94 -6.91
CA GLY A 39 6.19 1.46 -7.21
C GLY A 39 7.30 1.89 -6.25
N GLY A 40 7.00 2.69 -5.23
CA GLY A 40 7.98 3.26 -4.29
C GLY A 40 8.72 4.43 -4.94
N PRO A 41 8.60 5.65 -4.40
CA PRO A 41 9.23 5.97 -3.12
C PRO A 41 8.28 5.91 -1.92
N VAL A 42 8.86 5.70 -0.73
CA VAL A 42 8.14 5.78 0.55
C VAL A 42 8.65 7.00 1.32
N PHE A 43 7.73 7.70 1.96
CA PHE A 43 7.98 8.88 2.78
C PHE A 43 7.49 8.64 4.20
N ILE A 44 8.27 9.12 5.18
CA ILE A 44 7.94 9.14 6.60
C ILE A 44 8.05 10.59 7.05
N ASN A 45 6.95 11.21 7.47
CA ASN A 45 6.86 12.66 7.78
C ASN A 45 7.49 13.54 6.68
N ASP A 46 7.05 13.33 5.44
CA ASP A 46 7.51 14.02 4.22
C ASP A 46 8.99 13.81 3.84
N LYS A 47 9.74 13.02 4.61
CA LYS A 47 11.11 12.66 4.28
C LYS A 47 11.14 11.34 3.54
N GLN A 48 11.85 11.31 2.42
CA GLN A 48 12.03 10.07 1.68
C GLN A 48 12.82 9.05 2.52
N ALA A 49 12.25 7.87 2.66
CA ALA A 49 12.84 6.74 3.34
C ALA A 49 13.63 5.85 2.37
N ILE A 50 14.60 5.12 2.92
CA ILE A 50 15.32 4.10 2.16
C ILE A 50 14.44 2.85 2.09
N LEU A 51 13.92 2.56 0.90
CA LEU A 51 13.09 1.38 0.65
C LEU A 51 13.97 0.17 0.31
N SER A 52 13.82 -0.90 1.08
CA SER A 52 14.45 -2.20 0.88
C SER A 52 13.40 -3.24 0.51
N LYS A 53 13.59 -3.92 -0.62
CA LYS A 53 12.77 -5.07 -1.01
C LYS A 53 13.41 -6.36 -0.50
N PHE A 54 12.71 -7.08 0.35
CA PHE A 54 13.15 -8.39 0.86
C PHE A 54 12.49 -9.53 0.12
N SER A 55 11.24 -9.33 -0.32
CA SER A 55 10.52 -10.24 -1.20
C SER A 55 9.48 -9.48 -2.01
N GLU A 56 8.78 -10.18 -2.88
CA GLU A 56 7.62 -9.63 -3.61
C GLU A 56 6.49 -9.16 -2.67
N GLN A 57 6.41 -9.74 -1.48
CA GLN A 57 5.34 -9.48 -0.50
C GLN A 57 5.83 -8.73 0.75
N TYR A 58 7.13 -8.42 0.85
CA TYR A 58 7.69 -7.80 2.04
C TYR A 58 8.75 -6.75 1.71
N TYR A 59 8.53 -5.56 2.23
CA TYR A 59 9.37 -4.38 2.06
C TYR A 59 9.61 -3.71 3.41
N GLU A 60 10.73 -3.02 3.54
CA GLU A 60 10.96 -2.11 4.67
C GLU A 60 11.37 -0.73 4.19
N ALA A 61 10.78 0.31 4.78
CA ALA A 61 11.19 1.68 4.58
C ALA A 61 11.81 2.22 5.86
N ARG A 62 13.04 2.76 5.78
CA ARG A 62 13.79 3.23 6.95
C ARG A 62 14.13 4.71 6.83
N ALA A 63 13.84 5.48 7.88
CA ALA A 63 14.26 6.88 8.01
C ALA A 63 14.37 7.28 9.49
N GLU A 64 15.37 8.10 9.84
CA GLU A 64 15.52 8.78 11.14
C GLU A 64 15.41 7.88 12.41
N GLY A 65 15.72 6.59 12.28
CA GLY A 65 15.64 5.60 13.37
C GLY A 65 14.25 4.97 13.54
N VAL A 66 13.39 5.10 12.53
CA VAL A 66 12.12 4.40 12.37
C VAL A 66 12.25 3.41 11.21
N THR A 67 11.72 2.21 11.42
CA THR A 67 11.54 1.18 10.39
C THR A 67 10.04 0.97 10.20
N ILE A 68 9.58 1.09 8.95
CA ILE A 68 8.24 0.72 8.53
C ILE A 68 8.34 -0.64 7.83
N SER A 69 7.60 -1.62 8.34
CA SER A 69 7.47 -2.95 7.74
C SER A 69 6.18 -3.01 6.94
N ILE A 70 6.28 -3.38 5.66
CA ILE A 70 5.15 -3.40 4.72
C ILE A 70 4.99 -4.82 4.19
N SER A 71 3.91 -5.47 4.58
CA SER A 71 3.55 -6.82 4.15
C SER A 71 2.36 -6.77 3.20
N LEU A 72 2.48 -7.37 2.02
CA LEU A 72 1.41 -7.46 1.04
C LEU A 72 0.73 -8.83 1.12
N ASP A 73 -0.59 -8.84 1.22
CA ASP A 73 -1.37 -10.08 1.11
C ASP A 73 -1.40 -10.61 -0.36
N GLY A 74 -2.06 -11.75 -0.59
CA GLY A 74 -2.19 -12.34 -1.93
C GLY A 74 -2.97 -11.50 -2.95
N LYS A 75 -3.61 -10.40 -2.51
CA LYS A 75 -4.32 -9.43 -3.35
C LYS A 75 -3.54 -8.12 -3.50
N GLY A 76 -2.36 -8.01 -2.87
CA GLY A 76 -1.56 -6.78 -2.86
C GLY A 76 -2.01 -5.75 -1.82
N THR A 77 -2.88 -6.11 -0.87
CA THR A 77 -3.29 -5.21 0.21
C THR A 77 -2.15 -5.07 1.22
N PRO A 78 -1.70 -3.84 1.54
CA PRO A 78 -0.63 -3.65 2.51
C PRO A 78 -1.15 -3.72 3.95
N THR A 79 -0.44 -4.47 4.80
CA THR A 79 -0.44 -4.35 6.25
C THR A 79 0.85 -3.68 6.67
N ILE A 80 0.74 -2.59 7.41
CA ILE A 80 1.88 -1.71 7.71
C ILE A 80 2.06 -1.64 9.23
N SER A 81 3.28 -1.87 9.69
CA SER A 81 3.67 -1.69 11.09
C SER A 81 4.92 -0.83 11.17
N TYR A 82 5.13 -0.22 12.34
CA TYR A 82 6.31 0.59 12.60
C TYR A 82 7.09 0.06 13.80
N THR A 83 8.39 0.32 13.79
CA THR A 83 9.28 0.21 14.94
C THR A 83 10.13 1.47 15.00
N GLY A 84 9.97 2.23 16.07
CA GLY A 84 10.73 3.44 16.37
C GLY A 84 11.85 3.19 17.37
N LYS A 85 12.47 4.30 17.79
CA LYS A 85 13.51 4.30 18.82
C LYS A 85 12.95 3.77 20.15
N GLN A 86 13.86 3.22 20.97
CA GLN A 86 13.53 2.77 22.33
C GLN A 86 12.43 1.70 22.41
N GLY A 87 12.17 0.98 21.31
CA GLY A 87 11.19 -0.10 21.26
C GLY A 87 9.74 0.34 21.02
N ALA A 88 9.47 1.61 20.71
CA ALA A 88 8.16 2.05 20.25
C ALA A 88 7.74 1.24 19.02
N ASN A 89 6.53 0.68 19.01
CA ASN A 89 6.04 -0.13 17.89
C ASN A 89 4.51 -0.15 17.84
N GLY A 90 3.96 -0.58 16.71
CA GLY A 90 2.52 -0.70 16.52
C GLY A 90 2.13 -0.89 15.06
N VAL A 91 0.84 -1.12 14.83
CA VAL A 91 0.25 -1.23 13.48
C VAL A 91 -0.24 0.14 13.07
N CYS A 92 -0.04 0.50 11.81
CA CYS A 92 -0.50 1.77 11.26
C CYS A 92 -1.95 1.67 10.81
N GLU A 93 -2.73 2.70 11.08
CA GLU A 93 -4.12 2.77 10.68
C GLU A 93 -4.20 3.47 9.32
N LYS A 94 -5.10 2.99 8.46
CA LYS A 94 -5.39 3.72 7.22
C LYS A 94 -5.90 5.09 7.61
N GLN A 95 -5.34 6.11 7.00
CA GLN A 95 -6.05 7.37 6.94
C GLN A 95 -7.32 7.03 6.16
N GLU A 96 -8.50 7.12 6.79
CA GLU A 96 -9.72 7.19 5.99
C GLU A 96 -9.46 8.29 4.98
N GLU A 97 -9.47 7.93 3.70
CA GLU A 97 -9.57 8.89 2.62
C GLU A 97 -10.78 9.73 2.99
N GLN A 98 -10.54 10.86 3.65
CA GLN A 98 -11.46 11.97 3.62
C GLN A 98 -11.49 12.28 2.14
N ALA A 99 -12.46 11.66 1.45
CA ALA A 99 -12.87 12.06 0.13
C ALA A 99 -12.84 13.59 0.18
N PRO A 100 -12.15 14.27 -0.77
CA PRO A 100 -12.07 15.71 -0.75
C PRO A 100 -13.47 16.19 -0.44
N ALA A 101 -13.63 16.97 0.65
CA ALA A 101 -14.93 17.50 1.00
C ALA A 101 -15.44 18.16 -0.29
N GLU A 102 -16.38 17.49 -0.94
CA GLU A 102 -17.04 18.00 -2.12
C GLU A 102 -17.60 19.33 -1.63
N PRO A 103 -17.12 20.48 -2.14
CA PRO A 103 -17.50 21.75 -1.56
C PRO A 103 -19.00 21.86 -1.71
N ALA A 104 -19.69 21.68 -0.59
CA ALA A 104 -21.12 21.86 -0.47
C ALA A 104 -21.38 23.34 -0.73
N ALA A 105 -21.88 23.63 -1.93
CA ALA A 105 -22.69 24.78 -2.30
C ALA A 105 -22.15 26.17 -1.92
N GLU A 106 -21.73 26.93 -2.94
CA GLU A 106 -21.97 28.37 -2.95
C GLU A 106 -22.96 28.70 -4.07
N THR A 107 -24.05 29.33 -3.65
CA THR A 107 -25.13 29.89 -4.46
C THR A 107 -24.58 31.04 -5.29
N GLU A 108 -24.66 30.98 -6.62
CA GLU A 108 -24.57 32.20 -7.43
C GLU A 108 -25.55 32.16 -8.61
N THR A 109 -26.46 33.13 -8.56
CA THR A 109 -27.52 33.47 -9.50
C THR A 109 -26.94 33.73 -10.90
N GLN A 110 -27.32 32.95 -11.91
CA GLN A 110 -27.01 33.26 -13.31
C GLN A 110 -28.24 33.89 -13.98
N PRO A 111 -28.17 35.14 -14.49
CA PRO A 111 -29.25 35.71 -15.28
C PRO A 111 -29.25 35.08 -16.67
N GLN A 112 -30.43 34.68 -17.14
CA GLN A 112 -30.64 34.27 -18.53
C GLN A 112 -30.45 35.47 -19.46
N SER A 113 -29.76 35.25 -20.58
CA SER A 113 -29.65 36.18 -21.71
C SER A 113 -30.10 35.47 -22.98
#